data_AF-A0A0G0T1N1-F1
#
_entry.id   AF-A0A0G0T1N1-F1
#
_cell.length_a   1.000
_cell.length_b   1.000
_cell.length_c   1.000
_cell.angle_alpha   90.00
_cell.angle_beta   90.00
_cell.angle_gamma   90.00
#
_symmetry.space_group_name_H-M   'P 1'
#
loop_
_entity.id
_entity.type
_entity.pdbx_description
1 polymer ?
#
loop_
_entity_poly.entity_id
_entity_poly.type
_entity_poly.pdbx_seq_one_letter_code
_entity_poly.pdbx_strand_id
1 'polypeptide(L)'
;MGKNKSNKKVINTFRDFLRTDSFQKTARELRVKYGILPSGISISDKELPEINQQTFPINFGSGDLYRELNRDIENLISGFPIKHWAVVFLSKVYIFYNDIERFVHLKPDFDYGVIEIFNLAEDLSTYDGGFDPDNGNSPMALLKEVVNRGDEYPIAIGVHKDATKRDLIDFISKNWKRIAGERSGEESRLLQVRTRREGSREMTDFIYRNRHMSRKKLANLVCEMFPEKLTRSIDAGSIGKIISIEKKRRK
;
A
#
# COMPACT_ATOMS: atom_id res chain seq x y z
N MET A 1 7.77 3.22 -7.61
CA MET A 1 6.49 3.75 -7.05
C MET A 1 6.65 5.17 -6.50
N GLY A 2 5.57 5.96 -6.37
CA GLY A 2 5.66 7.30 -5.78
C GLY A 2 5.80 7.23 -4.26
N LYS A 3 6.91 7.74 -3.68
CA LYS A 3 7.16 7.74 -2.23
C LYS A 3 5.92 8.25 -1.46
N ASN A 4 5.24 7.36 -0.73
CA ASN A 4 4.13 7.78 0.12
C ASN A 4 4.69 8.57 1.31
N LYS A 5 3.88 9.45 1.93
CA LYS A 5 4.33 10.30 3.05
C LYS A 5 4.73 9.50 4.29
N SER A 6 4.14 8.33 4.46
CA SER A 6 4.38 7.41 5.56
C SER A 6 5.78 6.77 5.52
N ASN A 7 6.31 6.41 4.33
CA ASN A 7 7.68 5.88 4.20
C ASN A 7 8.70 6.96 4.60
N LYS A 8 8.45 8.21 4.21
CA LYS A 8 9.28 9.35 4.63
C LYS A 8 9.24 9.55 6.14
N LYS A 9 8.09 9.34 6.78
CA LYS A 9 7.93 9.45 8.24
C LYS A 9 8.84 8.46 8.97
N VAL A 10 8.81 7.17 8.59
CA VAL A 10 9.66 6.14 9.23
C VAL A 10 11.14 6.43 9.02
N ILE A 11 11.57 6.71 7.78
CA ILE A 11 12.97 7.02 7.49
C ILE A 11 13.46 8.26 8.22
N ASN A 12 12.68 9.35 8.25
CA ASN A 12 13.09 10.57 8.94
C ASN A 12 13.18 10.35 10.45
N THR A 13 12.19 9.66 11.03
CA THR A 13 12.22 9.32 12.47
C THR A 13 13.44 8.45 12.78
N PHE A 14 13.77 7.50 11.90
CA PHE A 14 14.96 6.67 12.05
C PHE A 14 16.25 7.49 11.98
N ARG A 15 16.38 8.42 11.03
CA ARG A 15 17.53 9.34 10.94
C ARG A 15 17.75 10.13 12.23
N ASP A 16 16.68 10.62 12.84
CA ASP A 16 16.79 11.35 14.10
C ASP A 16 17.22 10.41 15.23
N PHE A 17 16.71 9.18 15.25
CA PHE A 17 17.12 8.17 16.21
C PHE A 17 18.61 7.79 16.10
N LEU A 18 19.15 7.69 14.88
CA LEU A 18 20.57 7.43 14.65
C LEU A 18 21.47 8.48 15.30
N ARG A 19 21.00 9.72 15.45
CA ARG A 19 21.78 10.82 16.03
C ARG A 19 21.83 10.79 17.54
N THR A 20 21.07 9.91 18.19
CA THR A 20 21.05 9.81 19.65
C THR A 20 22.33 9.13 20.16
N ASP A 21 22.87 9.65 21.27
CA ASP A 21 24.06 9.06 21.90
C ASP A 21 23.83 7.61 22.33
N SER A 22 22.62 7.32 22.82
CA SER A 22 22.23 5.95 23.20
C SER A 22 22.36 5.00 22.02
N PHE A 23 21.80 5.35 20.86
CA PHE A 23 21.88 4.51 19.68
C PHE A 23 23.33 4.35 19.21
N GLN A 24 24.07 5.46 19.11
CA GLN A 24 25.47 5.45 18.65
C GLN A 24 26.37 4.62 19.55
N LYS A 25 26.20 4.73 20.87
CA LYS A 25 26.95 3.93 21.84
C LYS A 25 26.68 2.44 21.65
N THR A 26 25.42 2.03 21.68
CA THR A 26 25.06 0.61 21.55
C THR A 26 25.41 0.06 20.17
N ALA A 27 25.26 0.83 19.09
CA ALA A 27 25.68 0.41 17.75
C ALA A 27 27.20 0.13 17.68
N ARG A 28 28.04 0.93 18.35
CA ARG A 28 29.48 0.67 18.45
C ARG A 28 29.79 -0.58 19.26
N GLU A 29 29.10 -0.78 20.38
CA GLU A 29 29.24 -1.99 21.21
C GLU A 29 28.88 -3.25 20.40
N LEU A 30 27.80 -3.20 19.62
CA LEU A 30 27.42 -4.31 18.73
C LEU A 30 28.44 -4.54 17.62
N ARG A 31 28.98 -3.48 17.01
CA ARG A 31 30.06 -3.63 16.02
C ARG A 31 31.28 -4.35 16.62
N VAL A 32 31.70 -3.97 17.82
CA VAL A 32 32.80 -4.65 18.53
C VAL A 32 32.45 -6.11 18.82
N LYS A 33 31.25 -6.37 19.36
CA LYS A 33 30.76 -7.73 19.69
C LYS A 33 30.81 -8.67 18.49
N TYR A 34 30.42 -8.17 17.32
CA TYR A 34 30.34 -8.95 16.08
C TYR A 34 31.54 -8.80 15.15
N GLY A 35 32.64 -8.19 15.61
CA GLY A 35 33.87 -8.04 14.81
C GLY A 35 33.73 -7.15 13.58
N ILE A 36 32.77 -6.22 13.58
CA ILE A 36 32.52 -5.27 12.49
C ILE A 36 33.38 -4.02 12.70
N LEU A 37 34.06 -3.57 11.66
CA LEU A 37 34.86 -2.35 11.71
C LEU A 37 33.98 -1.12 12.05
N PRO A 38 34.51 -0.10 12.75
CA PRO A 38 33.76 1.13 13.03
C PRO A 38 33.21 1.82 11.77
N SER A 39 33.93 1.70 10.65
CA SER A 39 33.54 2.22 9.33
C SER A 39 32.43 1.40 8.65
N GLY A 40 32.09 0.22 9.16
CA GLY A 40 31.29 -0.77 8.46
C GLY A 40 32.09 -1.57 7.42
N ILE A 41 31.39 -2.49 6.79
CA ILE A 41 31.84 -3.34 5.68
C ILE A 41 31.67 -2.54 4.38
N SER A 42 32.74 -2.49 3.58
CA SER A 42 32.66 -1.91 2.24
C SER A 42 31.84 -2.81 1.33
N ILE A 43 30.91 -2.22 0.59
CA ILE A 43 30.05 -2.90 -0.39
C ILE A 43 29.90 -2.01 -1.62
N SER A 44 29.71 -2.58 -2.81
CA SER A 44 29.49 -1.80 -4.04
C SER A 44 28.03 -1.39 -4.23
N ASP A 45 27.77 -0.45 -5.14
CA ASP A 45 26.41 -0.05 -5.52
C ASP A 45 25.62 -1.15 -6.24
N LYS A 46 26.31 -2.16 -6.79
CA LYS A 46 25.66 -3.31 -7.43
C LYS A 46 25.18 -4.35 -6.41
N GLU A 47 25.94 -4.54 -5.34
CA GLU A 47 25.64 -5.54 -4.30
C GLU A 47 24.67 -5.01 -3.24
N LEU A 48 24.71 -3.70 -2.94
CA LEU A 48 23.86 -3.09 -1.91
C LEU A 48 22.34 -3.30 -2.13
N PRO A 49 21.80 -3.22 -3.37
CA PRO A 49 20.40 -3.57 -3.67
C PRO A 49 20.07 -5.05 -3.49
N GLU A 50 21.06 -5.96 -3.59
CA GLU A 50 20.83 -7.40 -3.45
C GLU A 50 20.64 -7.81 -1.99
N ILE A 51 21.03 -6.93 -1.06
CA ILE A 51 20.78 -7.11 0.37
C ILE A 51 19.28 -7.10 0.67
N ASN A 52 18.81 -8.22 1.22
CA ASN A 52 17.46 -8.46 1.68
C ASN A 52 17.51 -9.34 2.94
N GLN A 53 16.38 -9.60 3.60
CA GLN A 53 16.38 -10.34 4.87
C GLN A 53 17.04 -11.74 4.77
N GLN A 54 17.01 -12.37 3.59
CA GLN A 54 17.57 -13.70 3.34
C GLN A 54 19.07 -13.65 3.00
N THR A 55 19.56 -12.54 2.46
CA THR A 55 20.98 -12.35 2.11
C THR A 55 21.78 -11.62 3.19
N PHE A 56 21.14 -11.26 4.32
CA PHE A 56 21.72 -10.47 5.40
C PHE A 56 22.28 -11.32 6.56
N PRO A 57 23.58 -11.20 6.87
CA PRO A 57 24.70 -11.54 6.02
C PRO A 57 24.87 -13.07 6.00
N ILE A 58 25.08 -13.63 4.81
CA ILE A 58 25.30 -15.08 4.57
C ILE A 58 26.51 -15.64 5.37
N ASN A 59 27.39 -14.77 5.90
CA ASN A 59 28.59 -15.14 6.65
C ASN A 59 28.43 -15.18 8.18
N PHE A 60 27.23 -14.92 8.73
CA PHE A 60 26.96 -15.16 10.16
C PHE A 60 26.65 -16.64 10.34
N GLY A 61 27.72 -17.45 10.31
CA GLY A 61 27.65 -18.91 10.45
C GLY A 61 26.80 -19.31 11.66
N SER A 62 25.96 -20.33 11.46
CA SER A 62 24.96 -20.87 12.40
C SER A 62 23.74 -19.97 12.68
N GLY A 63 22.56 -20.59 12.73
CA GLY A 63 21.31 -19.90 13.07
C GLY A 63 21.26 -19.30 14.47
N ASP A 64 22.20 -19.65 15.36
CA ASP A 64 22.27 -19.13 16.73
C ASP A 64 22.83 -17.72 16.78
N LEU A 65 23.92 -17.45 16.06
CA LEU A 65 24.53 -16.12 15.99
C LEU A 65 23.59 -15.11 15.33
N TYR A 66 22.86 -15.53 14.29
CA TYR A 66 21.85 -14.69 13.65
C TYR A 66 20.66 -14.37 14.59
N ARG A 67 20.21 -15.34 15.38
CA ARG A 67 19.15 -15.13 16.39
C ARG A 67 19.62 -14.17 17.49
N GLU A 68 20.85 -14.30 17.94
CA GLU A 68 21.44 -13.38 18.91
C GLU A 68 21.53 -11.95 18.36
N LEU A 69 22.02 -11.78 17.13
CA LEU A 69 22.08 -10.48 16.45
C LEU A 69 20.70 -9.82 16.36
N ASN A 70 19.67 -10.59 15.99
CA ASN A 70 18.31 -10.06 15.93
C ASN A 70 17.83 -9.56 17.29
N ARG A 71 18.05 -10.34 18.35
CA ARG A 71 17.68 -9.96 19.71
C ARG A 71 18.40 -8.68 20.15
N ASP A 72 19.68 -8.57 19.87
CA ASP A 72 20.48 -7.39 20.20
C ASP A 72 20.02 -6.14 19.44
N ILE A 73 19.66 -6.29 18.17
CA ILE A 73 19.11 -5.21 17.37
C ILE A 73 17.72 -4.81 17.86
N GLU A 74 16.87 -5.77 18.23
CA GLU A 74 15.57 -5.51 18.85
C GLU A 74 15.71 -4.72 20.15
N ASN A 75 16.71 -5.07 20.98
CA ASN A 75 17.05 -4.33 22.19
C ASN A 75 17.51 -2.90 21.87
N LEU A 76 18.40 -2.73 20.87
CA LEU A 76 18.87 -1.41 20.41
C LEU A 76 17.70 -0.51 19.99
N ILE A 77 16.72 -1.05 19.27
CA ILE A 77 15.58 -0.28 18.76
C ILE A 77 14.38 -0.26 19.70
N SER A 78 14.49 -0.83 20.90
CA SER A 78 13.38 -0.88 21.87
C SER A 78 12.87 0.51 22.27
N GLY A 79 13.77 1.51 22.28
CA GLY A 79 13.45 2.93 22.49
C GLY A 79 12.98 3.68 21.24
N PHE A 80 12.91 3.03 20.08
CA PHE A 80 12.45 3.66 18.86
C PHE A 80 10.92 3.82 18.88
N PRO A 81 10.37 5.01 18.58
CA PRO A 81 8.95 5.29 18.77
C PRO A 81 8.03 4.52 17.82
N ILE A 82 8.51 4.09 16.65
CA ILE A 82 7.70 3.41 15.62
C ILE A 82 8.12 1.95 15.54
N LYS A 83 7.36 1.04 16.15
CA LYS A 83 7.65 -0.40 16.17
C LYS A 83 7.38 -1.07 14.81
N HIS A 84 8.27 -0.86 13.85
CA HIS A 84 8.13 -1.32 12.47
C HIS A 84 9.24 -2.29 12.08
N TRP A 85 8.92 -3.39 11.39
CA TRP A 85 9.88 -4.43 11.01
C TRP A 85 11.05 -3.87 10.18
N ALA A 86 10.78 -2.90 9.31
CA ALA A 86 11.81 -2.26 8.50
C ALA A 86 12.88 -1.53 9.33
N VAL A 87 12.59 -1.15 10.59
CA VAL A 87 13.56 -0.50 11.49
C VAL A 87 14.62 -1.50 11.94
N VAL A 88 14.24 -2.75 12.20
CA VAL A 88 15.20 -3.84 12.48
C VAL A 88 16.16 -3.96 11.31
N PHE A 89 15.61 -3.99 10.09
CA PHE A 89 16.41 -4.15 8.88
C PHE A 89 17.29 -2.91 8.57
N LEU A 90 16.79 -1.70 8.78
CA LEU A 90 17.60 -0.48 8.62
C LEU A 90 18.72 -0.40 9.68
N SER A 91 18.46 -0.88 10.90
CA SER A 91 19.47 -0.96 11.97
C SER A 91 20.56 -1.97 11.63
N LYS A 92 20.18 -3.12 11.06
CA LYS A 92 21.11 -4.07 10.45
C LYS A 92 21.97 -3.38 9.38
N VAL A 93 21.36 -2.73 8.39
CA VAL A 93 22.11 -2.00 7.35
C VAL A 93 23.09 -0.99 7.96
N TYR A 94 22.66 -0.25 8.98
CA TYR A 94 23.52 0.70 9.68
C TYR A 94 24.70 0.05 10.39
N ILE A 95 24.44 -0.97 11.21
CA ILE A 95 25.48 -1.64 12.00
C ILE A 95 26.54 -2.21 11.07
N PHE A 96 26.13 -2.82 9.97
CA PHE A 96 27.03 -3.51 9.05
C PHE A 96 27.73 -2.60 8.07
N TYR A 97 27.03 -1.65 7.45
CA TYR A 97 27.56 -0.89 6.31
C TYR A 97 27.76 0.59 6.62
N ASN A 98 27.22 1.07 7.75
CA ASN A 98 27.28 2.47 8.16
C ASN A 98 26.73 3.45 7.10
N ASP A 99 25.87 2.98 6.18
CA ASP A 99 25.44 3.72 4.99
C ASP A 99 23.97 3.46 4.64
N ILE A 100 23.08 3.97 5.49
CA ILE A 100 21.64 3.88 5.25
C ILE A 100 21.20 4.75 4.08
N GLU A 101 21.85 5.89 3.86
CA GLU A 101 21.43 6.83 2.82
C GLU A 101 21.59 6.24 1.43
N ARG A 102 22.74 5.60 1.16
CA ARG A 102 22.95 4.89 -0.10
C ARG A 102 21.97 3.74 -0.25
N PHE A 103 21.69 3.01 0.83
CA PHE A 103 20.70 1.93 0.81
C PHE A 103 19.28 2.41 0.46
N VAL A 104 18.79 3.43 1.15
CA VAL A 104 17.45 4.01 0.92
C VAL A 104 17.33 4.64 -0.47
N HIS A 105 18.45 5.15 -1.03
CA HIS A 105 18.49 5.66 -2.39
C HIS A 105 18.37 4.53 -3.42
N LEU A 106 19.13 3.44 -3.23
CA LEU A 106 19.21 2.32 -4.17
C LEU A 106 18.06 1.32 -4.07
N LYS A 107 17.29 1.33 -2.97
CA LYS A 107 16.05 0.56 -2.81
C LYS A 107 14.81 1.47 -2.69
N PRO A 108 14.40 2.17 -3.76
CA PRO A 108 13.24 3.05 -3.71
C PRO A 108 11.91 2.32 -3.52
N ASP A 109 11.85 1.03 -3.86
CA ASP A 109 10.63 0.20 -3.78
C ASP A 109 10.56 -0.65 -2.50
N PHE A 110 11.56 -0.55 -1.62
CA PHE A 110 11.45 -1.18 -0.30
C PHE A 110 10.39 -0.45 0.52
N ASP A 111 9.38 -1.17 0.99
CA ASP A 111 8.31 -0.54 1.73
C ASP A 111 8.74 -0.31 3.18
N TYR A 112 8.81 0.96 3.55
CA TYR A 112 9.07 1.42 4.91
C TYR A 112 7.79 2.01 5.53
N GLY A 113 6.65 1.85 4.85
CA GLY A 113 5.40 2.52 5.17
C GLY A 113 4.70 1.89 6.36
N VAL A 114 4.03 2.73 7.15
CA VAL A 114 3.15 2.27 8.24
C VAL A 114 1.81 1.71 7.73
N ILE A 115 1.70 1.48 6.41
CA ILE A 115 0.52 0.94 5.75
C ILE A 115 0.99 0.03 4.62
N GLU A 116 0.45 -1.18 4.57
CA GLU A 116 0.87 -2.23 3.64
C GLU A 116 -0.35 -2.82 2.91
N ILE A 117 -0.14 -3.34 1.69
CA ILE A 117 -1.15 -4.05 0.90
C ILE A 117 -0.73 -5.52 0.85
N PHE A 118 -1.64 -6.38 1.28
CA PHE A 118 -1.51 -7.83 1.24
C PHE A 118 -2.45 -8.38 0.17
N ASN A 119 -1.98 -9.36 -0.59
CA ASN A 119 -2.83 -10.18 -1.44
C ASN A 119 -3.16 -11.43 -0.64
N LEU A 120 -4.36 -11.50 -0.09
CA LEU A 120 -4.71 -12.58 0.84
C LEU A 120 -4.62 -13.97 0.18
N ALA A 121 -4.92 -14.09 -1.11
CA ALA A 121 -4.83 -15.37 -1.81
C ALA A 121 -3.38 -15.83 -1.96
N GLU A 122 -2.47 -14.94 -2.37
CA GLU A 122 -1.05 -15.25 -2.54
C GLU A 122 -0.35 -15.45 -1.18
N ASP A 123 -0.55 -14.53 -0.25
CA ASP A 123 0.11 -14.51 1.07
C ASP A 123 -0.32 -15.70 1.95
N LEU A 124 -1.55 -16.19 1.81
CA LEU A 124 -2.03 -17.37 2.55
C LEU A 124 -1.70 -18.69 1.85
N SER A 125 -1.52 -18.70 0.53
CA SER A 125 -1.15 -19.92 -0.23
C SER A 125 0.27 -20.43 0.10
N THR A 126 1.12 -19.54 0.63
CA THR A 126 2.52 -19.84 0.99
C THR A 126 2.70 -20.18 2.47
N TYR A 127 1.63 -20.13 3.28
CA TYR A 127 1.68 -20.41 4.70
C TYR A 127 1.59 -21.92 4.97
N ASP A 128 2.74 -22.55 5.20
CA ASP A 128 2.90 -24.00 5.49
C ASP A 128 2.57 -24.39 6.95
N GLY A 129 2.47 -23.41 7.85
CA GLY A 129 2.64 -23.61 9.29
C GLY A 129 1.88 -24.79 9.87
N GLY A 130 2.60 -25.88 10.18
CA GLY A 130 2.10 -27.16 10.69
C GLY A 130 0.89 -27.04 11.63
N PHE A 131 -0.20 -27.71 11.25
CA PHE A 131 -1.54 -27.54 11.81
C PHE A 131 -1.90 -28.62 12.84
N ASP A 132 -2.51 -28.21 13.95
CA ASP A 132 -3.28 -29.06 14.87
C ASP A 132 -4.75 -28.57 14.89
N PRO A 133 -5.71 -29.35 14.34
CA PRO A 133 -7.09 -28.93 14.16
C PRO A 133 -7.97 -28.93 15.44
N ASP A 134 -7.49 -29.43 16.58
CA ASP A 134 -8.36 -29.74 17.73
C ASP A 134 -8.57 -28.60 18.73
N ASN A 135 -7.97 -27.42 18.54
CA ASN A 135 -8.14 -26.27 19.45
C ASN A 135 -9.08 -25.19 18.87
N GLY A 136 -10.37 -25.30 19.20
CA GLY A 136 -11.48 -24.44 18.76
C GLY A 136 -11.50 -22.98 19.24
N ASN A 137 -10.45 -22.49 19.88
CA ASN A 137 -10.22 -21.07 20.19
C ASN A 137 -8.88 -20.56 19.63
N SER A 138 -8.28 -21.29 18.71
CA SER A 138 -6.99 -20.90 18.17
C SER A 138 -7.13 -19.75 17.17
N PRO A 139 -6.09 -18.91 17.00
CA PRO A 139 -5.94 -17.96 15.88
C PRO A 139 -6.28 -18.54 14.50
N MET A 140 -6.41 -19.86 14.38
CA MET A 140 -6.76 -20.60 13.19
C MET A 140 -8.21 -20.45 12.72
N ALA A 141 -9.19 -20.31 13.63
CA ALA A 141 -10.57 -20.04 13.21
C ALA A 141 -10.67 -18.68 12.50
N LEU A 142 -9.94 -17.69 13.02
CA LEU A 142 -9.80 -16.37 12.42
C LEU A 142 -9.01 -16.43 11.11
N LEU A 143 -7.92 -17.21 11.05
CA LEU A 143 -7.13 -17.38 9.83
C LEU A 143 -7.96 -18.05 8.71
N LYS A 144 -8.72 -19.10 9.04
CA LYS A 144 -9.61 -19.80 8.11
C LYS A 144 -10.75 -18.90 7.63
N GLU A 145 -11.30 -18.06 8.51
CA GLU A 145 -12.27 -17.04 8.12
C GLU A 145 -11.65 -16.00 7.17
N VAL A 146 -10.40 -15.57 7.43
CA VAL A 146 -9.66 -14.65 6.56
C VAL A 146 -9.34 -15.28 5.19
N VAL A 147 -8.95 -16.56 5.16
CA VAL A 147 -8.76 -17.33 3.91
C VAL A 147 -10.07 -17.41 3.14
N ASN A 148 -11.17 -17.81 3.79
CA ASN A 148 -12.48 -17.90 3.14
C ASN A 148 -12.97 -16.55 2.61
N ARG A 149 -12.65 -15.46 3.31
CA ARG A 149 -12.92 -14.09 2.87
C ARG A 149 -11.94 -13.60 1.80
N GLY A 150 -10.85 -14.30 1.54
CA GLY A 150 -9.87 -13.94 0.50
C GLY A 150 -10.49 -13.90 -0.89
N ASP A 151 -11.46 -14.77 -1.17
CA ASP A 151 -12.20 -14.75 -2.45
C ASP A 151 -13.11 -13.51 -2.57
N GLU A 152 -13.76 -13.10 -1.47
CA GLU A 152 -14.64 -11.93 -1.44
C GLU A 152 -13.86 -10.60 -1.33
N TYR A 153 -12.72 -10.63 -0.63
CA TYR A 153 -11.86 -9.51 -0.30
C TYR A 153 -10.40 -9.88 -0.58
N PRO A 154 -9.97 -9.94 -1.85
CA PRO A 154 -8.62 -10.42 -2.21
C PRO A 154 -7.49 -9.52 -1.70
N ILE A 155 -7.82 -8.34 -1.18
CA ILE A 155 -6.86 -7.36 -0.73
C ILE A 155 -7.13 -7.01 0.74
N ALA A 156 -6.11 -7.19 1.57
CA ALA A 156 -6.10 -6.60 2.90
C ALA A 156 -5.18 -5.37 2.93
N ILE A 157 -5.59 -4.35 3.69
CA ILE A 157 -4.78 -3.17 3.96
C ILE A 157 -4.39 -3.23 5.45
N GLY A 158 -3.13 -3.52 5.72
CA GLY A 158 -2.60 -3.41 7.08
C GLY A 158 -2.37 -1.95 7.43
N VAL A 159 -2.90 -1.53 8.58
CA VAL A 159 -2.71 -0.18 9.09
C VAL A 159 -1.98 -0.28 10.43
N HIS A 160 -0.73 0.17 10.45
CA HIS A 160 0.06 0.18 11.68
C HIS A 160 -0.55 1.19 12.68
N LYS A 161 -0.39 0.93 13.99
CA LYS A 161 -0.93 1.78 15.06
C LYS A 161 -0.49 3.25 14.98
N ASP A 162 0.68 3.51 14.40
CA ASP A 162 1.26 4.86 14.27
C ASP A 162 0.88 5.55 12.94
N ALA A 163 0.05 4.90 12.11
CA ALA A 163 -0.49 5.48 10.90
C ALA A 163 -1.59 6.48 11.23
N THR A 164 -1.53 7.66 10.62
CA THR A 164 -2.60 8.65 10.74
C THR A 164 -3.65 8.43 9.66
N LYS A 165 -4.86 8.98 9.85
CA LYS A 165 -5.89 9.04 8.80
C LYS A 165 -5.36 9.63 7.48
N ARG A 166 -4.48 10.63 7.55
CA ARG A 166 -3.88 11.25 6.35
C ARG A 166 -2.94 10.30 5.63
N ASP A 167 -2.18 9.50 6.38
CA ASP A 167 -1.31 8.47 5.80
C ASP A 167 -2.14 7.44 5.03
N LEU A 168 -3.26 6.99 5.61
CA LEU A 168 -4.17 6.04 4.97
C LEU A 168 -4.80 6.60 3.68
N ILE A 169 -5.27 7.85 3.70
CA ILE A 169 -5.84 8.48 2.52
C ILE A 169 -4.78 8.67 1.43
N ASP A 170 -3.58 9.15 1.76
CA ASP A 170 -2.47 9.33 0.81
C ASP A 170 -2.06 7.98 0.21
N PHE A 171 -1.95 6.95 1.05
CA PHE A 171 -1.59 5.60 0.64
C PHE A 171 -2.61 4.99 -0.32
N ILE A 172 -3.89 4.97 0.04
CA ILE A 172 -4.95 4.43 -0.82
C ILE A 172 -5.01 5.20 -2.15
N SER A 173 -4.94 6.53 -2.09
CA SER A 173 -5.02 7.37 -3.31
C SER A 173 -3.89 7.09 -4.29
N LYS A 174 -2.66 6.89 -3.80
CA LYS A 174 -1.48 6.60 -4.63
C LYS A 174 -1.45 5.17 -5.15
N ASN A 175 -2.00 4.22 -4.39
CA ASN A 175 -2.01 2.80 -4.73
C ASN A 175 -3.33 2.32 -5.32
N TRP A 176 -4.30 3.21 -5.59
CA TRP A 176 -5.63 2.83 -6.06
C TRP A 176 -5.61 1.97 -7.32
N LYS A 177 -4.68 2.22 -8.26
CA LYS A 177 -4.54 1.39 -9.46
C LYS A 177 -4.17 -0.06 -9.13
N ARG A 178 -3.26 -0.27 -8.18
CA ARG A 178 -2.88 -1.61 -7.67
C ARG A 178 -4.07 -2.25 -6.97
N ILE A 179 -4.69 -1.51 -6.03
CA ILE A 179 -5.88 -1.97 -5.28
C ILE A 179 -7.03 -2.33 -6.24
N ALA A 180 -7.23 -1.60 -7.33
CA ALA A 180 -8.27 -1.88 -8.30
C ALA A 180 -7.91 -3.03 -9.25
N GLY A 181 -6.61 -3.23 -9.55
CA GLY A 181 -6.12 -4.27 -10.47
C GLY A 181 -6.31 -5.68 -9.92
N GLU A 182 -6.08 -5.90 -8.63
CA GLU A 182 -6.29 -7.22 -7.99
C GLU A 182 -7.78 -7.63 -7.93
N ARG A 183 -8.71 -6.70 -8.17
CA ARG A 183 -10.15 -7.01 -8.30
C ARG A 183 -10.52 -7.58 -9.68
N SER A 184 -9.56 -7.66 -10.60
CA SER A 184 -9.79 -7.97 -12.02
C SER A 184 -9.18 -9.28 -12.51
N GLY A 185 -8.94 -10.24 -11.60
CA GLY A 185 -9.03 -11.65 -11.98
C GLY A 185 -10.40 -11.93 -12.61
N GLU A 186 -10.41 -12.65 -13.73
CA GLU A 186 -11.55 -13.00 -14.60
C GLU A 186 -12.94 -12.46 -14.20
N GLU A 187 -13.49 -11.56 -15.04
CA GLU A 187 -14.88 -11.09 -14.99
C GLU A 187 -15.33 -10.27 -13.76
N SER A 188 -14.67 -9.16 -13.46
CA SER A 188 -15.39 -8.03 -12.81
C SER A 188 -16.35 -7.35 -13.83
N ARG A 189 -17.44 -8.03 -14.19
CA ARG A 189 -18.62 -7.45 -14.84
C ARG A 189 -19.40 -6.49 -13.91
N LEU A 190 -19.01 -6.36 -12.64
CA LEU A 190 -19.78 -5.64 -11.63
C LEU A 190 -19.42 -4.16 -11.42
N LEU A 191 -18.33 -3.66 -11.99
CA LEU A 191 -18.07 -2.21 -12.03
C LEU A 191 -17.44 -1.82 -13.37
N GLN A 192 -18.25 -1.86 -14.44
CA GLN A 192 -18.05 -0.87 -15.50
C GLN A 192 -18.19 0.50 -14.84
N VAL A 193 -17.06 1.08 -14.43
CA VAL A 193 -16.90 2.53 -14.44
C VAL A 193 -17.42 2.94 -15.81
N ARG A 194 -18.57 3.62 -15.85
CA ARG A 194 -19.18 4.09 -17.09
C ARG A 194 -18.11 4.87 -17.85
N THR A 195 -17.45 4.21 -18.79
CA THR A 195 -16.65 4.85 -19.81
C THR A 195 -17.60 5.84 -20.44
N ARG A 196 -17.26 7.12 -20.35
CA ARG A 196 -18.09 8.22 -20.83
C ARG A 196 -18.24 8.03 -22.34
N ARG A 197 -19.32 7.34 -22.77
CA ARG A 197 -19.60 7.09 -24.19
C ARG A 197 -19.63 8.46 -24.87
N GLU A 198 -18.85 8.65 -25.93
CA GLU A 198 -18.80 9.91 -26.68
C GLU A 198 -20.21 10.34 -27.17
N GLY A 199 -21.11 9.38 -27.39
CA GLY A 199 -22.53 9.64 -27.67
C GLY A 199 -23.29 10.41 -26.57
N SER A 200 -22.83 10.38 -25.32
CA SER A 200 -23.45 11.10 -24.19
C SER A 200 -23.33 12.62 -24.29
N ARG A 201 -22.30 13.14 -25.00
CA ARG A 201 -22.07 14.59 -25.08
C ARG A 201 -23.09 15.29 -25.96
N GLU A 202 -23.39 14.73 -27.13
CA GLU A 202 -24.37 15.29 -28.06
C GLU A 202 -25.79 15.35 -27.45
N MET A 203 -26.22 14.25 -26.81
CA MET A 203 -27.50 14.21 -26.08
C MET A 203 -27.52 15.24 -24.94
N THR A 204 -26.42 15.36 -24.20
CA THR A 204 -26.29 16.36 -23.11
C THR A 204 -26.34 17.79 -23.64
N ASP A 205 -25.69 18.06 -24.77
CA ASP A 205 -25.69 19.38 -25.43
C ASP A 205 -27.07 19.72 -26.01
N PHE A 206 -27.79 18.72 -26.56
CA PHE A 206 -29.17 18.88 -27.01
C PHE A 206 -30.10 19.23 -25.85
N ILE A 207 -30.02 18.49 -24.73
CA ILE A 207 -30.80 18.75 -23.51
C ILE A 207 -30.52 20.16 -22.98
N TYR A 208 -29.26 20.58 -22.97
CA TYR A 208 -28.89 21.90 -22.45
C TYR A 208 -29.30 23.07 -23.36
N ARG A 209 -29.20 22.90 -24.69
CA ARG A 209 -29.68 23.90 -25.66
C ARG A 209 -31.20 24.09 -25.56
N ASN A 210 -31.93 23.00 -25.35
CA ASN A 210 -33.39 23.02 -25.24
C ASN A 210 -33.91 23.12 -23.79
N ARG A 211 -33.06 23.51 -22.82
CA ARG A 211 -33.40 23.59 -21.38
C ARG A 211 -34.57 24.51 -21.01
N HIS A 212 -35.06 25.31 -21.96
CA HIS A 212 -36.22 26.18 -21.82
C HIS A 212 -37.55 25.44 -21.99
N MET A 213 -37.53 24.24 -22.58
CA MET A 213 -38.71 23.38 -22.73
C MET A 213 -39.05 22.68 -21.41
N SER A 214 -40.30 22.19 -21.30
CA SER A 214 -40.69 21.40 -20.13
C SER A 214 -39.91 20.08 -20.08
N ARG A 215 -39.54 19.64 -18.88
CA ARG A 215 -38.71 18.44 -18.68
C ARG A 215 -39.37 17.17 -19.22
N LYS A 216 -40.71 17.09 -19.15
CA LYS A 216 -41.50 15.98 -19.72
C LYS A 216 -41.43 15.96 -21.24
N LYS A 217 -41.47 17.13 -21.88
CA LYS A 217 -41.33 17.24 -23.35
C LYS A 217 -39.91 16.90 -23.80
N LEU A 218 -38.90 17.34 -23.06
CA LEU A 218 -37.50 16.98 -23.32
C LEU A 218 -37.23 15.49 -23.16
N ALA A 219 -37.83 14.86 -22.15
CA ALA A 219 -37.69 13.41 -21.95
C ALA A 219 -38.21 12.63 -23.17
N ASN A 220 -39.39 12.98 -23.68
CA ASN A 220 -39.94 12.36 -24.88
C ASN A 220 -39.07 12.61 -26.12
N LEU A 221 -38.65 13.86 -26.35
CA LEU A 221 -37.80 14.22 -27.49
C LEU A 221 -36.44 13.51 -27.45
N VAL A 222 -35.86 13.31 -26.27
CA VAL A 222 -34.58 12.59 -26.14
C VAL A 222 -34.77 11.10 -26.40
N CYS A 223 -35.90 10.51 -26.00
CA CYS A 223 -36.24 9.12 -26.35
C CYS A 223 -36.43 8.94 -27.86
N GLU A 224 -36.99 9.92 -28.55
CA GLU A 224 -37.19 9.89 -30.01
C GLU A 224 -35.90 10.15 -30.81
N MET A 225 -35.07 11.11 -30.37
CA MET A 225 -33.90 11.56 -31.13
C MET A 225 -32.62 10.77 -30.84
N PHE A 226 -32.55 10.07 -29.71
CA PHE A 226 -31.37 9.31 -29.30
C PHE A 226 -31.72 7.91 -28.76
N PRO A 227 -32.58 7.13 -29.44
CA PRO A 227 -33.01 5.81 -28.95
C PRO A 227 -31.83 4.85 -28.74
N GLU A 228 -30.82 4.90 -29.60
CA GLU A 228 -29.61 4.09 -29.55
C GLU A 228 -28.65 4.46 -28.42
N LYS A 229 -28.80 5.66 -27.85
CA LYS A 229 -27.95 6.16 -26.74
C LYS A 229 -28.57 5.90 -25.37
N LEU A 230 -29.81 5.44 -25.33
CA LEU A 230 -30.56 5.17 -24.12
C LEU A 230 -30.54 3.67 -23.80
N THR A 231 -29.92 3.32 -22.67
CA THR A 231 -30.00 1.95 -22.14
C THR A 231 -31.34 1.68 -21.44
N ARG A 232 -32.04 2.77 -21.04
CA ARG A 232 -33.40 2.80 -20.47
C ARG A 232 -34.02 4.15 -20.84
N SER A 233 -35.35 4.24 -20.85
CA SER A 233 -36.06 5.50 -21.05
C SER A 233 -35.57 6.57 -20.06
N ILE A 234 -35.43 7.79 -20.55
CA ILE A 234 -35.03 8.93 -19.72
C ILE A 234 -36.28 9.62 -19.18
N ASP A 235 -36.30 9.92 -17.89
CA ASP A 235 -37.42 10.60 -17.25
C ASP A 235 -37.16 12.10 -17.03
N ALA A 236 -38.20 12.84 -16.65
CA ALA A 236 -38.10 14.27 -16.36
C ALA A 236 -37.10 14.61 -15.23
N GLY A 237 -36.91 13.69 -14.27
CA GLY A 237 -35.94 13.84 -13.18
C GLY A 237 -34.50 13.79 -13.69
N SER A 238 -34.21 12.83 -14.56
CA SER A 238 -32.91 12.64 -15.22
C SER A 238 -32.55 13.84 -16.08
N ILE A 239 -33.51 14.39 -16.85
CA ILE A 239 -33.34 15.65 -17.60
C ILE A 239 -32.98 16.80 -16.66
N GLY A 240 -33.69 16.94 -15.54
CA GLY A 240 -33.41 17.97 -14.54
C GLY A 240 -31.99 17.89 -13.98
N LYS A 241 -31.51 16.67 -13.70
CA LYS A 241 -30.15 16.41 -13.21
C LYS A 241 -29.10 16.80 -14.25
N ILE A 242 -29.31 16.44 -15.53
CA ILE A 242 -28.40 16.80 -16.63
C ILE A 242 -28.28 18.33 -16.77
N ILE A 243 -29.41 19.05 -16.77
CA ILE A 243 -29.41 20.52 -16.87
C ILE A 243 -28.66 21.16 -15.69
N SER A 244 -28.87 20.65 -14.47
CA SER A 244 -28.20 21.17 -13.26
C SER A 244 -26.68 20.99 -13.34
N ILE A 245 -26.22 19.81 -13.76
CA ILE A 245 -24.79 19.51 -13.93
C ILE A 245 -24.17 20.42 -15.01
N GLU A 246 -24.79 20.55 -16.17
CA GLU A 246 -24.27 21.40 -17.25
C GLU A 246 -24.30 22.89 -16.89
N LYS A 247 -25.26 23.36 -16.09
CA LYS A 247 -25.26 24.73 -15.55
C LYS A 247 -24.05 24.98 -14.64
N LYS A 248 -23.64 24.00 -13.83
CA LYS A 248 -22.44 24.12 -12.98
C LYS A 248 -21.14 24.08 -13.79
N ARG A 249 -21.12 23.29 -14.87
CA ARG A 249 -19.91 23.08 -15.70
C ARG A 249 -19.61 24.27 -16.63
N ARG A 250 -20.62 25.07 -16.99
CA ARG A 250 -20.51 26.18 -17.94
C ARG A 250 -20.53 27.56 -17.28
N LYS A 251 -20.55 27.58 -15.95
CA LYS A 251 -20.22 28.76 -15.15
C LYS A 251 -18.74 28.72 -14.83
#